data_AF-A0A8J2ISI5-F1
#
_entry.id   AF-A0A8J2ISI5-F1
#
_cell.length_a   1.000
_cell.length_b   1.000
_cell.length_c   1.000
_cell.angle_alpha   90.00
_cell.angle_beta   90.00
_cell.angle_gamma   90.00
#
_symmetry.space_group_name_H-M   'P 1'
#
loop_
_entity.id
_entity.type
_entity.pdbx_description
1 polymer ?
#
loop_
_entity_poly.entity_id
_entity_poly.type
_entity_poly.pdbx_seq_one_letter_code
_entity_poly.pdbx_strand_id
1 'polypeptide(L)'
;MKLTIFATSFLTAVVAVSAAALSEQPKLADGLYRSHLDDAGNEVTHFVPWDQLGNSTYIPTVEVLPSPNVNKRSILVKRKEGCHASVNRPSSETDKANKCLIDSFANDPIVTTANGYKRFSCVKGNSLSYICSYNRGPIIGPGSTTRKWKSDIKGSWDYVKRTLCGQNRLGYAQVINGEGDVTAGYTYNGDKYCW
;
A
#
# COMPACT_ATOMS: atom_id res chain seq x y z
N MET A 1 -38.36 -49.98 -45.08
CA MET A 1 -38.14 -48.70 -44.37
C MET A 1 -36.94 -48.89 -43.44
N LYS A 2 -35.77 -48.37 -43.83
CA LYS A 2 -34.52 -48.39 -43.03
C LYS A 2 -34.02 -46.95 -43.00
N LEU A 3 -33.92 -46.36 -41.81
CA LEU A 3 -33.40 -44.99 -41.61
C LEU A 3 -32.36 -45.02 -40.49
N THR A 4 -31.11 -44.98 -40.95
CA THR A 4 -30.00 -44.11 -40.51
C THR A 4 -29.85 -43.80 -39.02
N ILE A 5 -28.76 -44.28 -38.42
CA ILE A 5 -28.19 -43.77 -37.18
C ILE A 5 -26.99 -42.88 -37.57
N PHE A 6 -27.10 -41.57 -37.39
CA PHE A 6 -25.97 -40.65 -37.44
C PHE A 6 -25.38 -40.54 -36.02
N ALA A 7 -24.10 -40.89 -35.88
CA ALA A 7 -23.34 -40.70 -34.65
C ALA A 7 -22.95 -39.22 -34.51
N THR A 8 -23.44 -38.56 -33.46
CA THR A 8 -23.04 -37.21 -33.07
C THR A 8 -21.78 -37.26 -32.21
N SER A 9 -20.64 -37.00 -32.84
CA SER A 9 -19.36 -36.75 -32.17
C SER A 9 -19.39 -35.39 -31.48
N PHE A 10 -19.56 -35.34 -30.16
CA PHE A 10 -19.37 -34.10 -29.39
C PHE A 10 -17.87 -33.87 -29.16
N LEU A 11 -17.26 -32.96 -29.93
CA LEU A 11 -16.00 -32.35 -29.55
C LEU A 11 -16.27 -31.32 -28.44
N THR A 12 -15.95 -31.67 -27.20
CA THR A 12 -15.80 -30.68 -26.12
C THR A 12 -14.51 -29.90 -26.36
N ALA A 13 -14.62 -28.74 -27.00
CA ALA A 13 -13.55 -27.76 -27.05
C ALA A 13 -13.33 -27.23 -25.62
N VAL A 14 -12.23 -27.63 -24.99
CA VAL A 14 -11.77 -27.07 -23.72
C VAL A 14 -11.36 -25.63 -24.01
N VAL A 15 -12.17 -24.67 -23.55
CA VAL A 15 -11.79 -23.26 -23.60
C VAL A 15 -10.67 -23.07 -22.57
N ALA A 16 -9.43 -23.05 -23.05
CA ALA A 16 -8.30 -22.60 -22.27
C ALA A 16 -8.54 -21.13 -21.93
N VAL A 17 -9.02 -20.86 -20.70
CA VAL A 17 -9.04 -19.52 -20.13
C VAL A 17 -7.58 -19.16 -19.89
N SER A 18 -6.99 -18.48 -20.86
CA SER A 18 -5.74 -17.76 -20.66
C SER A 18 -6.01 -16.73 -19.58
N ALA A 19 -5.57 -17.00 -18.35
CA ALA A 19 -5.47 -15.98 -17.33
C ALA A 19 -4.61 -14.87 -17.92
N ALA A 20 -5.22 -13.74 -18.27
CA ALA A 20 -4.49 -12.56 -18.66
C ALA A 20 -3.59 -12.22 -17.46
N ALA A 21 -2.30 -12.55 -17.58
CA ALA A 21 -1.30 -12.04 -16.68
C ALA A 21 -1.37 -10.53 -16.81
N LEU A 22 -2.01 -9.87 -15.83
CA LEU A 22 -1.93 -8.43 -15.68
C LEU A 22 -0.44 -8.09 -15.75
N SER A 23 -0.07 -7.24 -16.70
CA SER A 23 1.27 -6.66 -16.81
C SER A 23 1.79 -6.41 -15.40
N GLU A 24 2.87 -7.11 -15.04
CA GLU A 24 3.42 -7.05 -13.70
C GLU A 24 3.83 -5.59 -13.48
N GLN A 25 3.05 -4.85 -12.68
CA GLN A 25 3.34 -3.44 -12.45
C GLN A 25 4.77 -3.34 -11.87
N PRO A 26 5.54 -2.31 -12.25
CA PRO A 26 6.91 -2.17 -11.79
C PRO A 26 6.94 -2.19 -10.26
N LYS A 27 7.65 -3.18 -9.73
CA LYS A 27 7.85 -3.40 -8.30
C LYS A 27 8.84 -2.39 -7.76
N LEU A 28 8.57 -1.92 -6.55
CA LEU A 28 9.49 -1.09 -5.79
C LEU A 28 10.63 -1.97 -5.23
N ALA A 29 11.80 -1.37 -5.04
CA ALA A 29 12.90 -2.04 -4.35
C ALA A 29 12.59 -2.22 -2.86
N ASP A 30 13.26 -3.16 -2.21
CA ASP A 30 13.17 -3.35 -0.76
C ASP A 30 13.72 -2.12 -0.04
N GLY A 31 12.93 -1.56 0.88
CA GLY A 31 13.34 -0.40 1.66
C GLY A 31 12.17 0.48 2.11
N LEU A 32 12.53 1.60 2.74
CA LEU A 32 11.62 2.58 3.28
C LEU A 32 11.42 3.73 2.29
N TYR A 33 10.16 4.09 2.07
CA TYR A 33 9.74 5.19 1.21
C TYR A 33 8.95 6.22 2.03
N ARG A 34 9.24 7.50 1.81
CA ARG A 34 8.50 8.63 2.40
C ARG A 34 8.17 9.64 1.31
N SER A 35 6.91 9.69 0.91
CA SER A 35 6.43 10.59 -0.13
C SER A 35 5.54 11.69 0.44
N HIS A 36 5.71 12.92 -0.05
CA HIS A 36 4.93 14.09 0.33
C HIS A 36 4.88 15.09 -0.82
N LEU A 37 3.97 16.06 -0.75
CA LEU A 37 3.95 17.18 -1.67
C LEU A 37 4.89 18.30 -1.18
N ASP A 38 5.70 18.86 -2.08
CA ASP A 38 6.45 20.09 -1.83
C ASP A 38 5.55 21.34 -1.95
N ASP A 39 6.11 22.52 -1.69
CA ASP A 39 5.39 23.80 -1.76
C ASP A 39 4.88 24.14 -3.17
N ALA A 40 5.47 23.52 -4.21
CA ALA A 40 5.04 23.65 -5.60
C ALA A 40 4.00 22.59 -6.00
N GLY A 41 3.63 21.67 -5.09
CA GLY A 41 2.68 20.59 -5.34
C GLY A 41 3.26 19.38 -6.09
N ASN A 42 4.58 19.26 -6.18
CA ASN A 42 5.25 18.08 -6.74
C ASN A 42 5.41 16.99 -5.68
N GLU A 43 5.35 15.73 -6.09
CA GLU A 43 5.56 14.59 -5.18
C GLU A 43 7.07 14.36 -5.00
N VAL A 44 7.55 14.50 -3.77
CA VAL A 44 8.93 14.23 -3.38
C VAL A 44 8.97 12.95 -2.58
N THR A 45 9.79 11.99 -3.03
CA THR A 45 9.98 10.70 -2.36
C THR A 45 11.41 10.56 -1.84
N HIS A 46 11.53 10.30 -0.54
CA HIS A 46 12.78 9.85 0.07
C HIS A 46 12.81 8.34 0.15
N PHE A 47 13.91 7.74 -0.28
CA PHE A 47 14.12 6.30 -0.26
C PHE A 47 15.35 5.93 0.58
N VAL A 48 15.18 4.93 1.43
CA VAL A 48 16.26 4.26 2.17
C VAL A 48 16.22 2.77 1.84
N PRO A 49 17.26 2.21 1.20
CA PRO A 49 17.39 0.79 0.92
C PRO A 49 17.30 -0.06 2.18
N TRP A 50 16.78 -1.29 2.04
CA TRP A 50 16.58 -2.20 3.17
C TRP A 50 17.85 -2.50 3.97
N ASP A 51 18.97 -2.69 3.29
CA ASP A 51 20.29 -2.95 3.88
C ASP A 51 20.86 -1.75 4.64
N GLN A 52 20.31 -0.55 4.40
CA GLN A 52 20.72 0.70 5.05
C GLN A 52 19.77 1.15 6.17
N LEU A 53 18.70 0.37 6.46
CA LEU A 53 17.76 0.71 7.52
C LEU A 53 18.45 0.72 8.89
N GLY A 54 18.36 1.84 9.60
CA GLY A 54 19.00 2.04 10.90
C GLY A 54 20.45 2.54 10.82
N ASN A 55 21.03 2.63 9.62
CA ASN A 55 22.33 3.26 9.43
C ASN A 55 22.18 4.79 9.48
N SER A 56 22.62 5.41 10.59
CA SER A 56 22.53 6.86 10.79
C SER A 56 23.45 7.67 9.87
N THR A 57 24.39 7.02 9.19
CA THR A 57 25.31 7.68 8.24
C THR A 57 24.81 7.65 6.80
N TYR A 58 23.79 6.85 6.50
CA TYR A 58 23.22 6.79 5.16
C TYR A 58 22.39 8.05 4.87
N ILE A 59 22.64 8.67 3.71
CA ILE A 59 21.88 9.81 3.21
C ILE A 59 20.76 9.27 2.31
N PRO A 60 19.47 9.48 2.65
CA PRO A 60 18.36 9.03 1.82
C PRO A 60 18.42 9.60 0.41
N THR A 61 18.19 8.74 -0.59
CA THR A 61 18.01 9.19 -1.97
C THR A 61 16.70 9.98 -2.05
N VAL A 62 16.74 11.18 -2.64
CA VAL A 62 15.57 12.03 -2.87
C VAL A 62 15.26 12.07 -4.35
N GLU A 63 14.04 11.70 -4.71
CA GLU A 63 13.52 11.80 -6.07
C GLU A 63 12.33 12.76 -6.08
N VAL A 64 12.42 13.83 -6.89
CA VAL A 64 11.32 14.75 -7.14
C VAL A 64 10.62 14.28 -8.40
N LEU A 65 9.41 13.75 -8.22
CA LEU A 65 8.59 13.27 -9.31
C LEU A 65 7.61 14.39 -9.68
N PRO A 66 7.57 14.82 -10.94
CA PRO A 66 6.55 15.77 -11.36
C PRO A 66 5.18 15.16 -11.04
N SER A 67 4.27 16.03 -10.57
CA SER A 67 2.96 15.72 -9.96
C SER A 67 2.03 14.72 -10.72
N PRO A 68 2.29 14.25 -11.97
CA PRO A 68 1.59 13.11 -12.56
C PRO A 68 2.25 11.72 -12.45
N ASN A 69 3.57 11.59 -12.27
CA ASN A 69 4.27 10.34 -12.64
C ASN A 69 4.32 9.25 -11.56
N VAL A 70 4.00 9.57 -10.30
CA VAL A 70 3.75 8.58 -9.22
C VAL A 70 2.30 8.60 -8.75
N ASN A 71 1.41 9.16 -9.58
CA ASN A 71 -0.01 8.83 -9.51
C ASN A 71 -0.26 7.43 -10.07
N LYS A 72 0.13 6.38 -9.34
CA LYS A 72 -0.43 5.06 -9.54
C LYS A 72 -1.92 5.11 -9.12
N ARG A 73 -2.77 5.55 -10.06
CA ARG A 73 -4.22 5.81 -9.92
C ARG A 73 -4.99 4.54 -9.58
N SER A 74 -5.43 4.34 -8.34
CA SER A 74 -6.21 3.16 -7.96
C SER A 74 -7.69 3.32 -8.39
N ILE A 75 -8.34 2.20 -8.71
CA ILE A 75 -9.81 2.09 -8.80
C ILE A 75 -10.48 1.96 -7.42
N LEU A 76 -9.69 1.90 -6.35
CA LEU A 76 -10.16 1.81 -4.97
C LEU A 76 -10.30 3.22 -4.38
N VAL A 77 -11.50 3.77 -4.52
CA VAL A 77 -11.99 4.98 -3.82
C VAL A 77 -11.67 4.88 -2.32
N LYS A 78 -11.49 6.02 -1.64
CA LYS A 78 -11.46 6.16 -0.18
C LYS A 78 -12.45 5.20 0.52
N ARG A 79 -11.97 4.02 0.92
CA ARG A 79 -12.72 3.00 1.66
C ARG A 79 -12.21 2.99 3.09
N LYS A 80 -13.12 2.84 4.05
CA LYS A 80 -12.76 2.77 5.48
C LYS A 80 -11.92 1.54 5.80
N GLU A 81 -12.07 0.48 5.03
CA GLU A 81 -11.33 -0.76 5.17
C GLU A 81 -11.53 -1.65 3.94
N GLY A 82 -10.68 -2.67 3.78
CA GLY A 82 -10.86 -3.65 2.73
C GLY A 82 -9.76 -4.71 2.73
N CYS A 83 -10.11 -5.88 2.17
CA CYS A 83 -9.17 -6.95 1.93
C CYS A 83 -8.78 -7.00 0.46
N HIS A 84 -7.54 -7.40 0.19
CA HIS A 84 -7.12 -7.71 -1.16
C HIS A 84 -7.95 -8.90 -1.70
N ALA A 85 -8.38 -8.82 -2.96
CA ALA A 85 -9.31 -9.78 -3.53
C ALA A 85 -8.78 -11.23 -3.50
N SER A 86 -7.53 -11.45 -3.94
CA SER A 86 -6.97 -12.79 -4.16
C SER A 86 -5.54 -13.03 -3.65
N VAL A 87 -4.83 -12.00 -3.16
CA VAL A 87 -3.41 -12.13 -2.84
C VAL A 87 -3.24 -12.47 -1.35
N ASN A 88 -2.54 -13.57 -1.13
CA ASN A 88 -2.06 -13.99 0.18
C ASN A 88 -0.54 -13.87 0.24
N ARG A 89 -0.01 -13.35 1.34
CA ARG A 89 1.42 -13.28 1.64
C ARG A 89 1.70 -13.85 3.03
N PRO A 90 2.86 -14.48 3.25
CA PRO A 90 3.24 -14.94 4.57
C PRO A 90 3.24 -13.79 5.58
N SER A 91 2.67 -14.04 6.77
CA SER A 91 2.71 -13.08 7.88
C SER A 91 4.13 -12.61 8.18
N SER A 92 5.13 -13.49 8.08
CA SER A 92 6.55 -13.18 8.32
C SER A 92 7.11 -12.07 7.42
N GLU A 93 6.65 -11.91 6.18
CA GLU A 93 7.07 -10.81 5.30
C GLU A 93 6.34 -9.52 5.65
N THR A 94 5.02 -9.60 5.81
CA THR A 94 4.18 -8.44 6.16
C THR A 94 4.55 -7.87 7.53
N ASP A 95 4.93 -8.72 8.49
CA ASP A 95 5.42 -8.32 9.82
C ASP A 95 6.76 -7.61 9.74
N LYS A 96 7.69 -8.07 8.89
CA LYS A 96 8.96 -7.36 8.64
C LYS A 96 8.73 -5.99 8.02
N ALA A 97 7.83 -5.88 7.03
CA ALA A 97 7.47 -4.61 6.41
C ALA A 97 6.79 -3.66 7.42
N ASN A 98 5.84 -4.15 8.22
CA ASN A 98 5.17 -3.38 9.27
C ASN A 98 6.16 -2.87 10.33
N LYS A 99 7.05 -3.75 10.80
CA LYS A 99 8.10 -3.38 11.77
C LYS A 99 9.03 -2.31 11.21
N CYS A 100 9.54 -2.50 10.00
CA CYS A 100 10.38 -1.52 9.31
C CYS A 100 9.69 -0.13 9.26
N LEU A 101 8.41 -0.11 8.87
CA LEU A 101 7.68 1.15 8.74
C LEU A 101 7.52 1.88 10.07
N ILE A 102 7.06 1.19 11.13
CA ILE A 102 6.85 1.83 12.44
C ILE A 102 8.15 2.26 13.09
N ASP A 103 9.17 1.42 13.03
CA ASP A 103 10.46 1.72 13.65
C ASP A 103 11.17 2.90 12.97
N SER A 104 10.77 3.24 11.73
CA SER A 104 11.31 4.40 11.03
C SER A 104 10.91 5.74 11.64
N PHE A 105 9.81 5.81 12.39
CA PHE A 105 9.39 7.03 13.06
C PHE A 105 10.14 7.15 14.39
N ALA A 106 10.94 8.21 14.57
CA ALA A 106 11.67 8.42 15.83
C ALA A 106 10.74 8.75 17.00
N ASN A 107 9.66 9.48 16.72
CA ASN A 107 8.76 10.01 17.74
C ASN A 107 7.42 9.27 17.78
N ASP A 108 6.77 9.35 18.94
CA ASP A 108 5.38 8.94 19.15
C ASP A 108 4.69 10.10 19.92
N PRO A 109 3.59 10.69 19.42
CA PRO A 109 2.81 10.29 18.26
C PRO A 109 3.52 10.57 16.92
N ILE A 110 3.10 9.86 15.88
CA ILE A 110 3.42 10.21 14.49
C ILE A 110 2.65 11.49 14.17
N VAL A 111 3.38 12.61 14.13
CA VAL A 111 2.85 13.93 13.78
C VAL A 111 3.21 14.24 12.34
N THR A 112 2.19 14.51 11.52
CA THR A 112 2.37 14.86 10.12
C THR A 112 1.63 16.15 9.80
N THR A 113 2.39 17.23 9.66
CA THR A 113 1.91 18.50 9.10
C THR A 113 2.30 18.56 7.63
N ALA A 114 1.32 18.78 6.76
CA ALA A 114 1.52 18.87 5.30
C ALA A 114 0.26 19.40 4.62
N ASN A 115 0.45 19.89 3.39
CA ASN A 115 -0.62 20.15 2.44
C ASN A 115 -0.84 18.89 1.59
N GLY A 116 -2.07 18.37 1.53
CA GLY A 116 -2.38 17.16 0.77
C GLY A 116 -2.08 15.85 1.51
N TYR A 117 -1.52 14.84 0.82
CA TYR A 117 -1.28 13.53 1.43
C TYR A 117 0.19 13.32 1.78
N LYS A 118 0.45 12.56 2.86
CA LYS A 118 1.75 11.98 3.18
C LYS A 118 1.67 10.47 3.13
N ARG A 119 2.60 9.84 2.41
CA ARG A 119 2.67 8.41 2.23
C ARG A 119 3.96 7.90 2.84
N PHE A 120 3.83 6.96 3.76
CA PHE A 120 4.96 6.23 4.31
C PHE A 120 4.77 4.77 3.96
N SER A 121 5.79 4.12 3.43
CA SER A 121 5.72 2.69 3.17
C SER A 121 7.06 2.03 3.39
N CYS A 122 7.02 0.74 3.71
CA CYS A 122 8.21 -0.09 3.70
C CYS A 122 7.92 -1.38 2.94
N VAL A 123 8.85 -1.73 2.05
CA VAL A 123 8.76 -2.86 1.13
C VAL A 123 9.70 -3.96 1.60
N LYS A 124 9.18 -5.18 1.74
CA LYS A 124 9.96 -6.40 1.93
C LYS A 124 9.51 -7.49 0.97
N GLY A 125 10.33 -7.77 -0.04
CA GLY A 125 10.00 -8.67 -1.14
C GLY A 125 8.75 -8.20 -1.88
N ASN A 126 7.72 -9.04 -1.86
CA ASN A 126 6.43 -8.73 -2.47
C ASN A 126 5.40 -8.16 -1.48
N SER A 127 5.80 -7.91 -0.23
CA SER A 127 4.93 -7.35 0.81
C SER A 127 5.26 -5.88 1.06
N LEU A 128 4.26 -5.02 1.02
CA LEU A 128 4.40 -3.57 1.24
C LEU A 128 3.50 -3.16 2.40
N SER A 129 4.09 -2.65 3.47
CA SER A 129 3.36 -1.99 4.56
C SER A 129 3.25 -0.49 4.28
N TYR A 130 2.14 0.14 4.61
CA TYR A 130 1.95 1.56 4.38
C TYR A 130 1.09 2.27 5.42
N ILE A 131 1.30 3.58 5.50
CA ILE A 131 0.48 4.57 6.20
C ILE A 131 0.21 5.72 5.22
N CYS A 132 -1.06 6.03 5.03
CA CYS A 132 -1.54 7.16 4.25
C CYS A 132 -2.14 8.19 5.20
N SER A 133 -1.52 9.36 5.31
CA SER A 133 -2.11 10.50 6.01
C SER A 133 -2.77 11.43 5.02
N TYR A 134 -4.06 11.70 5.19
CA TYR A 134 -4.85 12.58 4.35
C TYR A 134 -5.06 13.92 5.05
N ASN A 135 -4.09 14.82 4.91
CA ASN A 135 -4.19 16.15 5.49
C ASN A 135 -5.07 17.02 4.58
N ARG A 136 -6.34 17.24 4.99
CA ARG A 136 -7.32 18.07 4.27
C ARG A 136 -7.07 19.59 4.42
N GLY A 137 -5.81 20.02 4.37
CA GLY A 137 -5.46 21.44 4.31
C GLY A 137 -5.56 21.97 2.87
N PRO A 138 -5.69 23.30 2.67
CA PRO A 138 -5.56 23.88 1.35
C PRO A 138 -4.16 23.57 0.77
N ILE A 139 -4.07 23.37 -0.55
CA ILE A 139 -2.79 23.12 -1.23
C ILE A 139 -1.81 24.29 -0.96
N ILE A 140 -2.36 25.49 -0.82
CA ILE A 140 -1.65 26.74 -0.52
C ILE A 140 -2.16 27.27 0.83
N GLY A 141 -1.28 27.37 1.84
CA GLY A 141 -1.62 27.82 3.20
C GLY A 141 -1.09 26.87 4.29
N PRO A 142 -1.41 27.11 5.57
CA PRO A 142 -1.01 26.23 6.65
C PRO A 142 -1.70 24.87 6.53
N GLY A 143 -0.90 23.81 6.46
CA GLY A 143 -1.41 22.43 6.36
C GLY A 143 -2.15 21.98 7.60
N SER A 144 -3.02 20.97 7.43
CA SER A 144 -3.62 20.31 8.60
C SER A 144 -2.59 19.39 9.27
N THR A 145 -2.70 19.29 10.59
CA THR A 145 -1.88 18.39 11.38
C THR A 145 -2.66 17.11 11.65
N THR A 146 -2.08 15.99 11.28
CA THR A 146 -2.54 14.66 11.68
C THR A 146 -1.64 14.16 12.81
N ARG A 147 -2.24 13.53 13.82
CA ARG A 147 -1.56 12.98 14.98
C ARG A 147 -2.12 11.60 15.28
N LYS A 148 -1.34 10.55 15.00
CA LYS A 148 -1.69 9.16 15.32
C LYS A 148 -0.61 8.54 16.19
N TRP A 149 -1.00 7.77 17.20
CA TRP A 149 -0.03 7.02 18.01
C TRP A 149 0.43 5.78 17.25
N LYS A 150 1.68 5.37 17.44
CA LYS A 150 2.21 4.13 16.87
C LYS A 150 1.37 2.92 17.28
N SER A 151 0.84 2.91 18.51
CA SER A 151 -0.07 1.87 19.00
C SER A 151 -1.36 1.78 18.19
N ASP A 152 -1.94 2.91 17.79
CA ASP A 152 -3.17 2.95 17.00
C ASP A 152 -2.94 2.41 15.59
N ILE A 153 -1.80 2.76 14.97
CA ILE A 153 -1.40 2.19 13.66
C ILE A 153 -1.21 0.68 13.76
N LYS A 154 -0.47 0.21 14.77
CA LYS A 154 -0.27 -1.23 15.00
C LYS A 154 -1.60 -1.96 15.23
N GLY A 155 -2.49 -1.37 16.04
CA GLY A 155 -3.83 -1.90 16.29
C GLY A 155 -4.66 -2.02 15.02
N SER A 156 -4.53 -1.08 14.08
CA SER A 156 -5.18 -1.16 12.76
C SER A 156 -4.67 -2.36 11.95
N TRP A 157 -3.37 -2.62 11.92
CA TRP A 157 -2.83 -3.83 11.26
C TRP A 157 -3.25 -5.13 11.95
N ASP A 158 -3.26 -5.15 13.27
CA ASP A 158 -3.73 -6.30 14.04
C ASP A 158 -5.20 -6.59 13.74
N TYR A 159 -6.05 -5.56 13.65
CA TYR A 159 -7.44 -5.69 13.23
C TYR A 159 -7.55 -6.29 11.82
N VAL A 160 -6.77 -5.81 10.86
CA VAL A 160 -6.76 -6.37 9.49
C VAL A 160 -6.40 -7.86 9.51
N LYS A 161 -5.34 -8.25 10.25
CA LYS A 161 -4.85 -9.63 10.31
C LYS A 161 -5.76 -10.57 11.09
N ARG A 162 -6.31 -10.12 12.21
CA ARG A 162 -7.00 -11.00 13.18
C ARG A 162 -8.51 -11.01 13.00
N THR A 163 -9.08 -9.96 12.43
CA THR A 163 -10.53 -9.77 12.40
C THR A 163 -11.07 -9.61 10.99
N LEU A 164 -10.44 -8.77 10.16
CA LEU A 164 -11.02 -8.40 8.86
C LEU A 164 -10.67 -9.39 7.73
N CYS A 165 -9.37 -9.63 7.50
CA CYS A 165 -8.89 -10.31 6.29
C CYS A 165 -8.28 -11.69 6.57
N GLY A 166 -7.76 -11.91 7.78
CA GLY A 166 -6.99 -13.09 8.16
C GLY A 166 -5.48 -12.87 8.04
N GLN A 167 -4.70 -13.71 8.72
CA GLN A 167 -3.26 -13.47 8.96
C GLN A 167 -2.42 -13.32 7.68
N ASN A 168 -2.77 -14.05 6.62
CA ASN A 168 -2.00 -14.08 5.39
C ASN A 168 -2.65 -13.26 4.27
N ARG A 169 -3.88 -12.78 4.45
CA ARG A 169 -4.56 -11.99 3.42
C ARG A 169 -4.23 -10.52 3.60
N LEU A 170 -3.82 -9.89 2.51
CA LEU A 170 -3.50 -8.47 2.48
C LEU A 170 -4.76 -7.60 2.71
N GLY A 171 -4.59 -6.40 3.24
CA GLY A 171 -5.71 -5.53 3.55
C GLY A 171 -5.33 -4.23 4.24
N TYR A 172 -6.34 -3.42 4.54
CA TYR A 172 -6.18 -2.11 5.15
C TYR A 172 -7.41 -1.72 5.95
N ALA A 173 -7.21 -0.80 6.87
CA ALA A 173 -8.28 -0.18 7.64
C ALA A 173 -7.92 1.27 7.99
N GLN A 174 -8.93 2.05 8.30
CA GLN A 174 -8.77 3.37 8.88
C GLN A 174 -8.19 3.23 10.29
N VAL A 175 -7.29 4.14 10.64
CA VAL A 175 -6.68 4.19 11.97
C VAL A 175 -7.64 4.93 12.89
N ILE A 176 -8.23 4.18 13.81
CA ILE A 176 -9.16 4.67 14.83
C ILE A 176 -8.35 5.34 15.95
N ASN A 177 -8.87 6.44 16.50
CA ASN A 177 -8.24 7.31 17.51
C ASN A 177 -7.17 8.27 16.97
N GLY A 178 -6.88 9.31 17.75
CA GLY A 178 -6.02 10.43 17.35
C GLY A 178 -6.69 11.38 16.34
N GLU A 179 -5.93 12.36 15.89
CA GLU A 179 -6.40 13.44 15.01
C GLU A 179 -6.04 13.16 13.55
N GLY A 180 -6.91 13.59 12.64
CA GLY A 180 -6.70 13.44 11.20
C GLY A 180 -7.19 12.11 10.62
N ASP A 181 -7.19 12.06 9.30
CA ASP A 181 -7.71 10.95 8.51
C ASP A 181 -6.55 10.11 8.01
N VAL A 182 -6.42 8.89 8.52
CA VAL A 182 -5.29 8.00 8.23
C VAL A 182 -5.78 6.61 7.91
N THR A 183 -5.24 6.03 6.84
CA THR A 183 -5.40 4.62 6.51
C THR A 183 -4.06 3.93 6.65
N ALA A 184 -4.05 2.77 7.29
CA ALA A 184 -2.86 1.93 7.37
C ALA A 184 -3.19 0.51 6.90
N GLY A 185 -2.21 -0.14 6.30
CA GLY A 185 -2.42 -1.48 5.79
C GLY A 185 -1.15 -2.10 5.27
N TYR A 186 -1.34 -3.24 4.62
CA TYR A 186 -0.30 -3.92 3.88
C TYR A 186 -0.88 -4.51 2.60
N THR A 187 -0.16 -4.37 1.50
CA THR A 187 -0.59 -4.71 0.13
C THR A 187 0.55 -5.37 -0.65
N TYR A 188 0.30 -5.80 -1.88
CA TYR A 188 1.31 -6.42 -2.70
C TYR A 188 2.22 -5.35 -3.31
N ASN A 189 3.52 -5.64 -3.41
CA ASN A 189 4.45 -4.73 -4.07
C ASN A 189 4.14 -4.64 -5.56
N GLY A 190 3.70 -3.46 -6.01
CA GLY A 190 3.16 -3.25 -7.36
C GLY A 190 1.68 -2.90 -7.33
N ASP A 191 0.98 -3.11 -6.22
CA ASP A 191 -0.38 -2.60 -6.04
C ASP A 191 -0.40 -1.08 -5.87
N LYS A 192 -1.59 -0.53 -6.08
CA LYS A 192 -1.90 0.88 -5.87
C LYS A 192 -2.47 1.07 -4.48
N TYR A 193 -1.96 2.05 -3.74
CA TYR A 193 -2.34 2.35 -2.35
C TYR A 193 -2.25 3.86 -2.07
N CYS A 194 -2.83 4.33 -0.97
CA CYS A 194 -2.82 5.74 -0.53
C CYS A 194 -3.37 6.75 -1.56
N TRP A 195 -4.69 6.72 -1.76
CA TRP A 195 -5.48 7.71 -2.51
C TRP A 195 -6.25 8.63 -1.57
#